data_AF-A0A3M0ZG49-F1
#
_entry.id   AF-A0A3M0ZG49-F1
#
_cell.length_a   1.000
_cell.length_b   1.000
_cell.length_c   1.000
_cell.angle_alpha   90.00
_cell.angle_beta   90.00
_cell.angle_gamma   90.00
#
_symmetry.space_group_name_H-M   'P 1'
#
loop_
_entity.id
_entity.type
_entity.pdbx_description
1 polymer ?
#
loop_
_entity_poly.entity_id
_entity_poly.type
_entity_poly.pdbx_seq_one_letter_code
_entity_poly.pdbx_strand_id
1 'polypeptide(L)'
;LSPEALARMVDEGNADSREWLRLFARPWKDALDFDWTAGAGNGADWCHALGSDERGLLLWKTKIHKRWEEVITQLAKVRKEMRAVADSSGHGGISERALLAYPVTRHTVAAWGNNARSANQVMFKVVRLDDTRCVGLVVHLPHALPQPLAQGLIKRAGGNGTALMPELRRLELSTWSKVHRKLDELLDRLP
;
A
#
# COMPACT_ATOMS: atom_id res chain seq x y z
N LEU A 1 -0.69 10.13 -20.36
CA LEU A 1 -0.72 8.88 -21.17
C LEU A 1 -2.00 8.90 -21.99
N SER A 2 -1.93 8.59 -23.29
CA SER A 2 -3.15 8.48 -24.11
C SER A 2 -3.94 7.21 -23.74
N PRO A 3 -5.24 7.11 -24.09
CA PRO A 3 -6.02 5.89 -23.90
C PRO A 3 -5.37 4.65 -24.54
N GLU A 4 -4.76 4.78 -25.72
CA GLU A 4 -4.06 3.66 -26.38
C GLU A 4 -2.83 3.20 -25.59
N ALA A 5 -2.04 4.15 -25.06
CA ALA A 5 -0.89 3.82 -24.22
C ALA A 5 -1.33 3.08 -22.95
N LEU A 6 -2.45 3.50 -22.35
CA LEU A 6 -3.02 2.84 -21.17
C LEU A 6 -3.58 1.46 -21.50
N ALA A 7 -4.26 1.31 -22.63
CA ALA A 7 -4.74 0.02 -23.12
C ALA A 7 -3.60 -0.98 -23.29
N ARG A 8 -2.47 -0.53 -23.84
CA ARG A 8 -1.24 -1.35 -23.94
C ARG A 8 -0.67 -1.69 -22.57
N MET A 9 -0.62 -0.74 -21.63
CA MET A 9 -0.08 -1.00 -20.29
C MET A 9 -0.86 -2.04 -19.49
N VAL A 10 -2.18 -2.15 -19.71
CA VAL A 10 -3.03 -3.11 -18.99
C VAL A 10 -3.17 -4.45 -19.72
N ASP A 11 -2.62 -4.55 -20.92
CA ASP A 11 -2.51 -5.79 -21.67
C ASP A 11 -1.34 -6.63 -21.13
N GLU A 12 -1.66 -7.85 -20.71
CA GLU A 12 -0.70 -8.82 -20.17
C GLU A 12 0.35 -9.23 -21.22
N GLY A 13 -0.03 -9.27 -22.50
CA GLY A 13 0.87 -9.60 -23.59
C GLY A 13 1.87 -8.50 -23.93
N ASN A 14 1.77 -7.32 -23.31
CA ASN A 14 2.56 -6.14 -23.64
C ASN A 14 3.46 -5.70 -22.47
N ALA A 15 4.14 -6.65 -21.81
CA ALA A 15 5.02 -6.41 -20.64
C ALA A 15 5.96 -5.21 -20.82
N ASP A 16 6.54 -5.05 -22.00
CA ASP A 16 7.51 -3.99 -22.34
C ASP A 16 6.93 -2.58 -22.16
N SER A 17 5.62 -2.38 -22.36
CA SER A 17 4.98 -1.07 -22.14
C SER A 17 4.96 -0.62 -20.67
N ARG A 18 5.30 -1.52 -19.72
CA ARG A 18 5.48 -1.21 -18.30
C ARG A 18 6.94 -1.14 -17.86
N GLU A 19 7.90 -1.39 -18.75
CA GLU A 19 9.31 -1.51 -18.36
C GLU A 19 9.83 -0.23 -17.68
N TRP A 20 9.40 0.93 -18.17
CA TRP A 20 9.75 2.23 -17.58
C TRP A 20 9.30 2.38 -16.11
N LEU A 21 8.25 1.67 -15.67
CA LEU A 21 7.81 1.69 -14.27
C LEU A 21 8.84 1.03 -13.35
N ARG A 22 9.64 0.08 -13.88
CA ARG A 22 10.69 -0.59 -13.11
C ARG A 22 11.80 0.37 -12.67
N LEU A 23 11.99 1.48 -13.38
CA LEU A 23 12.91 2.55 -12.98
C LEU A 23 12.50 3.22 -11.66
N PHE A 24 11.21 3.17 -11.34
CA PHE A 24 10.64 3.73 -10.11
C PHE A 24 10.26 2.64 -9.10
N ALA A 25 10.54 1.37 -9.41
CA ALA A 25 10.19 0.25 -8.56
C ALA A 25 11.27 -0.03 -7.52
N ARG A 26 10.85 -0.43 -6.32
CA ARG A 26 11.72 -0.87 -5.23
C ARG A 26 11.15 -2.13 -4.59
N PRO A 27 11.99 -3.08 -4.13
CA PRO A 27 11.51 -4.16 -3.28
C PRO A 27 10.73 -3.57 -2.11
N TRP A 28 9.46 -3.97 -1.97
CA TRP A 28 8.56 -3.25 -1.06
C TRP A 28 9.01 -3.32 0.41
N LYS A 29 9.72 -4.39 0.78
CA LYS A 29 10.27 -4.60 2.12
C LYS A 29 11.36 -3.57 2.45
N ASP A 30 12.11 -3.13 1.44
CA ASP A 30 13.19 -2.16 1.59
C ASP A 30 12.61 -0.76 1.79
N ALA A 31 11.50 -0.44 1.12
CA ALA A 31 10.81 0.85 1.29
C ALA A 31 10.13 1.01 2.67
N LEU A 32 10.00 -0.08 3.44
CA LEU A 32 9.58 -0.06 4.84
C LEU A 32 10.76 0.06 5.81
N ASP A 33 11.99 -0.09 5.33
CA ASP A 33 13.20 -0.05 6.15
C ASP A 33 13.67 1.39 6.35
N PHE A 34 13.00 2.13 7.24
CA PHE A 34 13.39 3.48 7.62
C PHE A 34 14.07 3.48 9.00
N ASP A 35 15.29 4.04 9.06
CA ASP A 35 15.99 4.27 10.32
C ASP A 35 15.59 5.62 10.94
N TRP A 36 14.67 5.57 11.91
CA TRP A 36 14.20 6.73 12.67
C TRP A 36 15.27 7.36 13.57
N THR A 37 16.37 6.67 13.84
CA THR A 37 17.44 7.11 14.76
C THR A 37 18.54 7.89 14.04
N ALA A 38 18.75 7.64 12.75
CA ALA A 38 19.78 8.28 11.94
C ALA A 38 19.39 9.66 11.37
N GLY A 39 18.19 10.17 11.66
CA GLY A 39 17.74 11.51 11.24
C GLY A 39 17.49 11.70 9.74
N ALA A 40 17.95 10.80 8.88
CA ALA A 40 17.69 10.76 7.44
C ALA A 40 18.21 9.44 6.81
N GLY A 41 17.97 8.29 7.46
CA GLY A 41 18.47 7.00 6.98
C GLY A 41 17.60 6.43 5.85
N ASN A 42 18.07 6.55 4.60
CA ASN A 42 17.84 5.75 3.37
C ASN A 42 16.42 5.37 2.92
N GLY A 43 15.42 5.37 3.79
CA GLY A 43 14.01 5.20 3.46
C GLY A 43 13.37 6.56 3.24
N ALA A 44 12.33 6.63 2.41
CA ALA A 44 11.42 7.75 2.44
C ALA A 44 10.20 7.37 3.27
N ASP A 45 9.89 8.19 4.26
CA ASP A 45 8.73 8.06 5.15
C ASP A 45 7.40 8.36 4.44
N TRP A 46 7.46 8.63 3.14
CA TRP A 46 6.35 8.93 2.25
C TRP A 46 6.44 8.16 0.94
N CYS A 47 5.31 8.05 0.23
CA CYS A 47 5.21 7.36 -1.06
C CYS A 47 6.27 7.86 -2.07
N HIS A 48 7.29 7.06 -2.34
CA HIS A 48 8.43 7.43 -3.17
C HIS A 48 8.78 6.40 -4.25
N ALA A 49 8.15 5.23 -4.21
CA ALA A 49 8.42 4.14 -5.13
C ALA A 49 7.16 3.32 -5.43
N LEU A 50 7.18 2.66 -6.58
CA LEU A 50 6.28 1.55 -6.86
C LEU A 50 6.82 0.30 -6.16
N GLY A 51 5.98 -0.43 -5.44
CA GLY A 51 6.41 -1.66 -4.80
C GLY A 51 6.68 -2.76 -5.83
N SER A 52 7.66 -3.61 -5.56
CA SER A 52 7.91 -4.85 -6.30
C SER A 52 8.28 -5.99 -5.36
N ASP A 53 8.14 -7.22 -5.84
CA ASP A 53 8.65 -8.44 -5.19
C ASP A 53 9.23 -9.40 -6.25
N GLU A 54 9.48 -10.65 -5.89
CA GLU A 54 10.07 -11.66 -6.77
C GLU A 54 9.18 -12.02 -7.98
N ARG A 55 7.89 -11.64 -7.96
CA ARG A 55 6.93 -11.84 -9.06
C ARG A 55 6.75 -10.60 -9.94
N GLY A 56 7.44 -9.50 -9.64
CA GLY A 56 7.41 -8.26 -10.43
C GLY A 56 6.75 -7.09 -9.71
N LEU A 57 6.12 -6.20 -10.46
CA LEU A 57 5.50 -4.99 -9.90
C LEU A 57 4.29 -5.34 -9.03
N LEU A 58 4.12 -4.63 -7.90
CA LEU A 58 2.91 -4.69 -7.07
C LEU A 58 1.83 -3.79 -7.67
N LEU A 59 1.39 -4.21 -8.86
CA LEU A 59 0.43 -3.55 -9.72
C LEU A 59 -0.59 -4.59 -10.18
N TRP A 60 -1.85 -4.37 -9.83
CA TRP A 60 -2.95 -5.25 -10.16
C TRP A 60 -4.01 -4.53 -10.98
N LYS A 61 -4.80 -5.31 -11.73
CA LYS A 61 -5.95 -4.82 -12.47
C LYS A 61 -7.22 -5.61 -12.16
N THR A 62 -8.36 -4.96 -12.31
CA THR A 62 -9.65 -5.65 -12.40
C THR A 62 -9.83 -6.25 -13.79
N LYS A 63 -10.91 -7.02 -13.97
CA LYS A 63 -11.46 -7.28 -15.30
C LYS A 63 -11.83 -5.96 -15.98
N ILE A 64 -11.83 -5.96 -17.31
CA ILE A 64 -12.33 -4.84 -18.10
C ILE A 64 -13.86 -4.84 -18.03
N HIS A 65 -14.42 -3.68 -17.75
CA HIS A 65 -15.86 -3.42 -17.66
C HIS A 65 -16.29 -2.40 -18.68
N LYS A 66 -17.58 -2.37 -19.02
CA LYS A 66 -18.10 -1.37 -19.96
C LYS A 66 -18.36 -0.02 -19.30
N ARG A 67 -18.65 -0.06 -18.00
CA ARG A 67 -19.07 1.08 -17.20
C ARG A 67 -18.09 1.30 -16.05
N TRP A 68 -17.74 2.55 -15.80
CA TRP A 68 -16.80 2.89 -14.73
C TRP A 68 -17.39 2.58 -13.34
N GLU A 69 -18.71 2.58 -13.22
CA GLU A 69 -19.45 2.25 -11.99
C GLU A 69 -19.25 0.78 -11.58
N GLU A 70 -19.17 -0.12 -12.56
CA GLU A 70 -18.87 -1.55 -12.32
C GLU A 70 -17.44 -1.70 -11.79
N VAL A 71 -16.48 -0.95 -12.36
CA VAL A 71 -15.10 -0.89 -11.85
C VAL A 71 -15.06 -0.37 -10.42
N ILE A 72 -15.74 0.75 -10.11
CA ILE A 72 -15.78 1.32 -8.76
C ILE A 72 -16.40 0.33 -7.77
N THR A 73 -17.47 -0.37 -8.16
CA THR A 73 -18.11 -1.39 -7.32
C THR A 73 -17.13 -2.51 -6.99
N GLN A 74 -16.39 -3.01 -7.99
CA GLN A 74 -15.37 -4.02 -7.78
C GLN A 74 -14.23 -3.49 -6.89
N LEU A 75 -13.68 -2.30 -7.16
CA LEU A 75 -12.61 -1.70 -6.35
C LEU A 75 -13.03 -1.45 -4.90
N ALA A 76 -14.29 -1.06 -4.67
CA ALA A 76 -14.84 -0.90 -3.32
C ALA A 76 -14.88 -2.23 -2.57
N LYS A 77 -15.30 -3.32 -3.25
CA LYS A 77 -15.26 -4.68 -2.70
C LYS A 77 -13.83 -5.11 -2.38
N VAL A 78 -12.89 -4.92 -3.31
CA VAL A 78 -11.46 -5.21 -3.11
C VAL A 78 -10.92 -4.44 -1.90
N ARG A 79 -11.18 -3.13 -1.80
CA ARG A 79 -10.73 -2.31 -0.66
C ARG A 79 -11.28 -2.82 0.67
N LYS A 80 -12.55 -3.27 0.69
CA LYS A 80 -13.17 -3.86 1.88
C LYS A 80 -12.47 -5.16 2.30
N GLU A 81 -12.28 -6.07 1.36
CA GLU A 81 -11.67 -7.39 1.63
C GLU A 81 -10.17 -7.28 1.98
N MET A 82 -9.45 -6.39 1.29
CA MET A 82 -8.06 -6.03 1.61
C MET A 82 -7.94 -5.50 3.06
N ARG A 83 -8.87 -4.67 3.53
CA ARG A 83 -8.86 -4.19 4.92
C ARG A 83 -9.26 -5.26 5.93
N ALA A 84 -10.00 -6.28 5.51
CA ALA A 84 -10.49 -7.33 6.39
C ALA A 84 -9.39 -8.31 6.82
N VAL A 85 -8.34 -8.49 6.01
CA VAL A 85 -7.19 -9.35 6.38
C VAL A 85 -6.24 -8.71 7.40
N ALA A 86 -6.31 -7.38 7.54
CA ALA A 86 -5.59 -6.66 8.57
C ALA A 86 -6.43 -6.61 9.85
N ASP A 87 -5.84 -7.08 10.95
CA ASP A 87 -6.49 -7.05 12.25
C ASP A 87 -6.69 -5.61 12.76
N SER A 88 -7.83 -5.39 13.41
CA SER A 88 -8.15 -4.18 14.17
C SER A 88 -7.72 -4.27 15.63
N SER A 89 -7.47 -5.48 16.16
CA SER A 89 -6.92 -5.65 17.50
C SER A 89 -5.46 -5.19 17.50
N GLY A 90 -5.09 -4.41 18.51
CA GLY A 90 -3.76 -3.80 18.59
C GLY A 90 -2.93 -4.48 19.67
N HIS A 91 -1.80 -5.07 19.29
CA HIS A 91 -0.76 -5.44 20.26
C HIS A 91 0.13 -4.21 20.49
N GLY A 92 0.31 -3.78 21.74
CA GLY A 92 1.18 -2.64 22.07
C GLY A 92 0.65 -1.26 21.69
N GLY A 93 -0.63 -1.14 21.30
CA GLY A 93 -1.30 0.14 21.05
C GLY A 93 -1.44 0.54 19.58
N ILE A 94 -0.89 -0.23 18.63
CA ILE A 94 -1.12 -0.09 17.19
C ILE A 94 -1.73 -1.37 16.60
N SER A 95 -2.67 -1.24 15.66
CA SER A 95 -3.26 -2.38 14.94
C SER A 95 -2.76 -2.45 13.51
N GLU A 96 -2.85 -3.63 12.89
CA GLU A 96 -2.48 -3.81 11.47
C GLU A 96 -3.25 -2.84 10.56
N ARG A 97 -4.54 -2.59 10.84
CA ARG A 97 -5.34 -1.61 10.08
C ARG A 97 -4.80 -0.19 10.18
N ALA A 98 -4.21 0.19 11.30
CA ALA A 98 -3.64 1.52 11.49
C ALA A 98 -2.34 1.71 10.69
N LEU A 99 -1.64 0.62 10.35
CA LEU A 99 -0.50 0.64 9.41
C LEU A 99 -0.95 0.85 7.96
N LEU A 100 -2.13 0.33 7.59
CA LEU A 100 -2.64 0.51 6.23
C LEU A 100 -3.05 1.96 5.95
N ALA A 101 -3.70 2.62 6.92
CA ALA A 101 -4.09 4.02 6.87
C ALA A 101 -4.58 4.47 8.26
N TYR A 102 -4.46 5.76 8.56
CA TYR A 102 -4.97 6.34 9.81
C TYR A 102 -5.67 7.69 9.56
N PRO A 103 -6.84 7.96 10.15
CA PRO A 103 -7.50 7.24 11.23
C PRO A 103 -8.24 5.97 10.79
N VAL A 104 -8.37 5.02 11.71
CA VAL A 104 -9.24 3.87 11.55
C VAL A 104 -10.56 4.18 12.26
N THR A 105 -11.70 3.96 11.59
CA THR A 105 -13.03 4.23 12.14
C THR A 105 -13.21 3.55 13.51
N ARG A 106 -13.52 4.33 14.55
CA ARG A 106 -13.70 3.88 15.95
C ARG A 106 -12.46 3.25 16.62
N HIS A 107 -11.28 3.36 16.01
CA HIS A 107 -10.04 2.85 16.58
C HIS A 107 -8.98 3.94 16.55
N THR A 108 -8.63 4.45 17.74
CA THR A 108 -7.57 5.44 17.92
C THR A 108 -6.31 4.78 18.44
N VAL A 109 -5.16 5.20 17.92
CA VAL A 109 -3.86 4.85 18.52
C VAL A 109 -3.57 5.92 19.57
N ALA A 110 -3.52 5.52 20.85
CA ALA A 110 -3.38 6.46 21.97
C ALA A 110 -2.15 7.37 21.83
N ALA A 111 -1.06 6.85 21.27
CA ALA A 111 0.18 7.59 21.02
C ALA A 111 0.06 8.70 19.97
N TRP A 112 -0.98 8.65 19.13
CA TRP A 112 -1.16 9.54 17.97
C TRP A 112 -2.27 10.58 18.17
N GLY A 113 -3.13 10.37 19.18
CA GLY A 113 -4.30 11.22 19.41
C GLY A 113 -5.25 11.28 18.21
N ASN A 114 -5.99 12.39 18.11
CA ASN A 114 -7.10 12.54 17.15
C ASN A 114 -6.70 13.25 15.85
N ASN A 115 -5.52 13.86 15.78
CA ASN A 115 -5.11 14.72 14.67
C ASN A 115 -4.11 14.05 13.72
N ALA A 116 -3.44 12.99 14.17
CA ALA A 116 -2.52 12.23 13.32
C ALA A 116 -3.24 11.67 12.09
N ARG A 117 -2.55 11.64 10.96
CA ARG A 117 -3.02 11.08 9.70
C ARG A 117 -1.89 10.27 9.07
N SER A 118 -2.25 9.13 8.49
CA SER A 118 -1.38 8.36 7.63
C SER A 118 -2.16 8.03 6.37
N ALA A 119 -1.59 8.37 5.21
CA ALA A 119 -2.19 8.04 3.93
C ALA A 119 -2.19 6.53 3.71
N ASN A 120 -3.09 6.06 2.84
CA ASN A 120 -3.07 4.66 2.45
C ASN A 120 -1.93 4.42 1.47
N GLN A 121 -1.13 3.38 1.70
CA GLN A 121 -0.06 2.98 0.79
C GLN A 121 -0.59 2.26 -0.47
N VAL A 122 -1.90 2.00 -0.56
CA VAL A 122 -2.54 1.43 -1.75
C VAL A 122 -3.39 2.49 -2.46
N MET A 123 -3.05 2.74 -3.72
CA MET A 123 -3.83 3.58 -4.63
C MET A 123 -4.80 2.72 -5.44
N PHE A 124 -6.05 3.20 -5.55
CA PHE A 124 -7.10 2.60 -6.39
C PHE A 124 -7.47 3.63 -7.45
N LYS A 125 -7.48 3.24 -8.72
CA LYS A 125 -7.74 4.16 -9.84
C LYS A 125 -8.61 3.50 -10.90
N VAL A 126 -9.61 4.21 -11.40
CA VAL A 126 -10.30 3.83 -12.64
C VAL A 126 -9.58 4.46 -13.81
N VAL A 127 -9.35 3.65 -14.84
CA VAL A 127 -8.71 4.04 -16.09
C VAL A 127 -9.68 3.72 -17.23
N ARG A 128 -9.93 4.72 -18.07
CA ARG A 128 -10.67 4.56 -19.32
C ARG A 128 -9.69 4.10 -20.40
N LEU A 129 -10.00 2.99 -21.07
CA LEU A 129 -9.19 2.44 -22.17
C LEU A 129 -9.66 2.98 -23.52
N ASP A 130 -10.97 3.22 -23.65
CA ASP A 130 -11.63 3.90 -24.77
C ASP A 130 -13.04 4.34 -24.34
N ASP A 131 -13.87 4.76 -25.29
CA ASP A 131 -15.23 5.25 -25.03
C ASP A 131 -16.13 4.24 -24.30
N THR A 132 -15.85 2.95 -24.47
CA THR A 132 -16.72 1.84 -24.02
C THR A 132 -16.09 0.93 -22.99
N ARG A 133 -14.79 1.05 -22.71
CA ARG A 133 -14.05 0.13 -21.82
C ARG A 133 -13.32 0.87 -20.72
N CYS A 134 -13.47 0.37 -19.50
CA CYS A 134 -12.81 0.84 -18.30
C CYS A 134 -12.17 -0.31 -17.53
N VAL A 135 -11.11 -0.03 -16.79
CA VAL A 135 -10.42 -0.99 -15.92
C VAL A 135 -10.02 -0.31 -14.62
N GLY A 136 -9.99 -1.07 -13.54
CA GLY A 136 -9.48 -0.61 -12.26
C GLY A 136 -8.03 -1.03 -12.10
N LEU A 137 -7.18 -0.11 -11.64
CA LEU A 137 -5.82 -0.39 -11.23
C LEU A 137 -5.70 -0.26 -9.71
N VAL A 138 -4.94 -1.18 -9.13
CA VAL A 138 -4.54 -1.16 -7.72
C VAL A 138 -3.02 -1.17 -7.67
N VAL A 139 -2.43 -0.22 -6.94
CA VAL A 139 -0.98 -0.02 -6.91
C VAL A 139 -0.53 0.08 -5.47
N HIS A 140 0.49 -0.69 -5.09
CA HIS A 140 1.17 -0.52 -3.80
C HIS A 140 2.32 0.48 -3.94
N LEU A 141 2.27 1.55 -3.13
CA LEU A 141 3.27 2.60 -3.01
C LEU A 141 3.89 2.50 -1.61
N PRO A 142 4.79 1.52 -1.38
CA PRO A 142 5.27 1.22 -0.03
C PRO A 142 6.04 2.41 0.54
N HIS A 143 5.83 2.64 1.83
CA HIS A 143 6.65 3.54 2.64
C HIS A 143 6.56 3.12 4.10
N ALA A 144 7.62 3.38 4.88
CA ALA A 144 7.60 3.12 6.31
C ALA A 144 6.55 4.00 7.02
N LEU A 145 6.10 3.57 8.21
CA LEU A 145 5.24 4.36 9.09
C LEU A 145 5.81 5.78 9.32
N PRO A 146 5.16 6.89 8.92
CA PRO A 146 5.76 8.23 8.97
C PRO A 146 6.42 8.64 10.31
N GLN A 147 7.52 9.41 10.24
CA GLN A 147 8.36 9.76 11.41
C GLN A 147 7.58 10.23 12.63
N PRO A 148 6.64 11.18 12.47
CA PRO A 148 5.93 11.72 13.63
C PRO A 148 5.09 10.64 14.35
N LEU A 149 4.61 9.64 13.60
CA LEU A 149 3.82 8.54 14.14
C LEU A 149 4.70 7.52 14.87
N ALA A 150 5.85 7.17 14.28
CA ALA A 150 6.83 6.29 14.92
C ALA A 150 7.37 6.91 16.23
N GLN A 151 7.73 8.19 16.21
CA GLN A 151 8.19 8.93 17.41
C GLN A 151 7.13 9.00 18.51
N GLY A 152 5.85 9.16 18.15
CA GLY A 152 4.75 9.11 19.11
C GLY A 152 4.70 7.79 19.87
N LEU A 153 4.88 6.67 19.17
CA LEU A 153 4.90 5.33 19.78
C LEU A 153 6.14 5.14 20.68
N ILE A 154 7.32 5.56 20.22
CA ILE A 154 8.57 5.49 21.00
C ILE A 154 8.42 6.27 22.31
N LYS A 155 7.95 7.52 22.23
CA LYS A 155 7.71 8.37 23.40
C LYS A 155 6.72 7.74 24.37
N ARG A 156 5.64 7.13 23.87
CA ARG A 156 4.63 6.46 24.70
C ARG A 156 5.17 5.23 25.42
N ALA A 157 6.10 4.51 24.78
CA ALA A 157 6.75 3.33 25.33
C ALA A 157 7.83 3.66 26.39
N GLY A 158 8.20 4.93 26.57
CA GLY A 158 9.11 5.37 27.64
C GLY A 158 10.58 4.97 27.42
N GLY A 159 10.97 4.63 26.19
CA GLY A 159 12.33 4.19 25.84
C GLY A 159 12.89 4.89 24.59
N ASN A 160 14.07 4.47 24.14
CA ASN A 160 14.75 4.95 22.94
C ASN A 160 14.31 4.24 21.64
N GLY A 161 13.29 3.38 21.71
CA GLY A 161 12.73 2.66 20.56
C GLY A 161 13.40 1.32 20.22
N THR A 162 14.53 0.95 20.86
CA THR A 162 15.32 -0.23 20.47
C THR A 162 14.53 -1.55 20.45
N ALA A 163 13.60 -1.77 21.38
CA ALA A 163 12.76 -2.98 21.41
C ALA A 163 11.52 -2.87 20.50
N LEU A 164 10.98 -1.66 20.32
CA LEU A 164 9.73 -1.42 19.59
C LEU A 164 9.93 -1.50 18.07
N MET A 165 11.06 -1.01 17.55
CA MET A 165 11.26 -0.93 16.09
C MET A 165 11.27 -2.32 15.40
N PRO A 166 11.95 -3.35 15.93
CA PRO A 166 11.89 -4.69 15.34
C PRO A 166 10.47 -5.28 15.34
N GLU A 167 9.66 -4.99 16.36
CA GLU A 167 8.27 -5.45 16.45
C GLU A 167 7.37 -4.73 15.44
N LEU A 168 7.49 -3.40 15.32
CA LEU A 168 6.76 -2.62 14.32
C LEU A 168 7.10 -3.08 12.90
N ARG A 169 8.39 -3.27 12.60
CA ARG A 169 8.83 -3.78 11.31
C ARG A 169 8.24 -5.16 11.02
N ARG A 170 8.24 -6.06 12.00
CA ARG A 170 7.63 -7.39 11.85
C ARG A 170 6.12 -7.29 11.59
N LEU A 171 5.45 -6.37 12.26
CA LEU A 171 4.02 -6.11 12.07
C LEU A 171 3.73 -5.56 10.67
N GLU A 172 4.51 -4.58 10.18
CA GLU A 172 4.40 -4.05 8.82
C GLU A 172 4.63 -5.14 7.76
N LEU A 173 5.70 -5.92 7.90
CA LEU A 173 6.02 -7.03 6.99
C LEU A 173 4.90 -8.08 6.94
N SER A 174 4.40 -8.48 8.11
CA SER A 174 3.31 -9.45 8.22
C SER A 174 2.02 -8.90 7.59
N THR A 175 1.66 -7.66 7.92
CA THR A 175 0.46 -6.98 7.43
C THR A 175 0.47 -6.86 5.91
N TRP A 176 1.54 -6.33 5.33
CA TRP A 176 1.65 -6.14 3.89
C TRP A 176 1.71 -7.47 3.13
N SER A 177 2.36 -8.50 3.70
CA SER A 177 2.34 -9.84 3.09
C SER A 177 0.92 -10.43 3.01
N LYS A 178 0.08 -10.23 4.04
CA LYS A 178 -1.33 -10.64 4.02
C LYS A 178 -2.11 -9.87 2.96
N VAL A 179 -1.86 -8.56 2.87
CA VAL A 179 -2.52 -7.68 1.89
C VAL A 179 -2.16 -8.06 0.47
N HIS A 180 -0.88 -8.26 0.14
CA HIS A 180 -0.45 -8.64 -1.21
C HIS A 180 -1.06 -9.98 -1.62
N ARG A 181 -1.05 -10.98 -0.73
CA ARG A 181 -1.72 -12.27 -0.97
C ARG A 181 -3.21 -12.09 -1.26
N LYS A 182 -3.90 -11.27 -0.47
CA LYS A 182 -5.33 -10.99 -0.68
C LYS A 182 -5.58 -10.26 -2.01
N LEU A 183 -4.70 -9.35 -2.43
CA LEU A 183 -4.82 -8.68 -3.72
C LEU A 183 -4.58 -9.65 -4.89
N ASP A 184 -3.59 -10.55 -4.77
CA ASP A 184 -3.33 -11.60 -5.75
C ASP A 184 -4.51 -12.60 -5.87
N GLU A 185 -5.25 -12.85 -4.80
CA GLU A 185 -6.45 -13.69 -4.84
C GLU A 185 -7.64 -13.01 -5.53
N LEU A 186 -7.71 -11.67 -5.50
CA LEU A 186 -8.87 -10.89 -5.93
C LEU A 186 -8.73 -10.28 -7.33
N LEU A 187 -7.49 -10.10 -7.80
CA LEU A 187 -7.16 -9.31 -8.98
C LEU A 187 -6.05 -9.98 -9.81
N ASP A 188 -6.00 -9.62 -11.08
CA ASP A 188 -4.95 -10.07 -11.98
C ASP A 188 -3.73 -9.16 -11.79
N ARG A 189 -2.60 -9.74 -11.40
CA ARG A 189 -1.34 -9.02 -11.27
C ARG A 189 -0.70 -8.82 -12.64
N LEU A 190 -0.31 -7.59 -12.96
CA LEU A 190 0.36 -7.31 -14.23
C LEU A 190 1.83 -7.75 -14.16
N PRO A 191 2.34 -8.45 -15.21
CA PRO A 191 3.75 -8.85 -15.30
C PRO A 191 4.68 -7.65 -15.56
#